data_AF-A0A6V8LVM1-F1
#
_entry.id   AF-A0A6V8LVM1-F1
#
_cell.length_a   1.000
_cell.length_b   1.000
_cell.length_c   1.000
_cell.angle_alpha   90.00
_cell.angle_beta   90.00
_cell.angle_gamma   90.00
#
_symmetry.space_group_name_H-M   'P 1'
#
loop_
_entity.id
_entity.type
_entity.pdbx_description
1 polymer ?
#
loop_
_entity_poly.entity_id
_entity_poly.type
_entity_poly.pdbx_seq_one_letter_code
_entity_poly.pdbx_strand_id
1 'polypeptide(L)'
;MHKLYVLLLALSILLALLLFAFLKPLRAAQMAGGPCDYDQFPGTAHILEAVPVPAEKGAPSHAPQRYRVLISFEPAKRVDNPLYQPAKAHEFTLAGGGRPTRPFLEKYRIRPGATFPAQLMLIRKGTCTPVLFTLEGVDAADHDAHR
;
A
#
# COMPACT_ATOMS: atom_id res chain seq x y z
N MET A 1 -17.47 14.13 68.44
CA MET A 1 -17.98 13.73 67.10
C MET A 1 -17.54 14.67 65.98
N HIS A 2 -17.52 15.99 66.17
CA HIS A 2 -17.12 16.96 65.12
C HIS A 2 -15.67 16.82 64.61
N LYS A 3 -14.69 16.57 65.49
CA LYS A 3 -13.27 16.43 65.12
C LYS A 3 -12.97 15.20 64.24
N LEU A 4 -13.74 14.12 64.37
CA LEU A 4 -13.57 12.89 63.59
C LEU A 4 -14.03 13.08 62.13
N TYR A 5 -15.08 13.89 61.93
CA TYR A 5 -15.64 14.21 60.62
C TYR A 5 -14.69 15.08 59.79
N VAL A 6 -14.04 16.06 60.43
CA VAL A 6 -13.06 16.93 59.79
C VAL A 6 -11.80 16.15 59.37
N LEU A 7 -11.36 15.19 60.17
CA LEU A 7 -10.19 14.37 59.85
C LEU A 7 -10.45 13.42 58.65
N LEU A 8 -11.66 12.85 58.59
CA LEU A 8 -12.09 11.98 57.48
C LEU A 8 -12.23 12.76 56.16
N LEU A 9 -12.73 14.00 56.22
CA LEU A 9 -12.80 14.89 55.05
C LEU A 9 -11.41 15.32 54.56
N ALA A 10 -10.48 15.61 55.46
CA ALA A 10 -9.11 15.96 55.08
C ALA A 10 -8.39 14.77 54.42
N LEU A 11 -8.59 13.55 54.94
CA LEU A 11 -7.99 12.34 54.40
C LEU A 11 -8.54 11.98 53.00
N SER A 12 -9.85 12.16 52.77
CA SER A 12 -10.46 11.87 51.46
C SER A 12 -9.98 12.86 50.39
N ILE A 13 -9.81 14.14 50.74
CA ILE A 13 -9.25 15.15 49.83
C ILE A 13 -7.79 14.83 49.48
N LEU A 14 -6.98 14.44 50.47
CA LEU A 14 -5.58 14.08 50.25
C LEU A 14 -5.45 12.84 49.36
N LEU A 15 -6.31 11.84 49.56
CA LEU A 15 -6.34 10.63 48.74
C LEU A 15 -6.78 10.93 47.30
N ALA A 16 -7.76 11.81 47.11
CA ALA A 16 -8.21 12.25 45.79
C ALA A 16 -7.11 13.03 45.03
N LEU A 17 -6.36 13.88 45.71
CA LEU A 17 -5.23 14.60 45.13
C LEU A 17 -4.08 13.68 44.73
N LEU A 18 -3.78 12.67 45.55
CA LEU A 18 -2.78 11.64 45.22
C LEU A 18 -3.20 10.79 44.02
N LEU A 19 -4.49 10.45 43.91
CA LEU A 19 -5.02 9.74 42.73
C LEU A 19 -4.85 10.57 41.46
N PHE A 20 -5.16 11.87 41.48
CA PHE A 20 -5.01 12.73 40.30
C PHE A 20 -3.56 12.91 39.84
N ALA A 21 -2.58 12.89 40.76
CA ALA A 21 -1.17 13.05 40.42
C ALA A 21 -0.57 11.85 39.65
N PHE A 22 -1.21 10.67 39.71
CA PHE A 22 -0.72 9.45 39.04
C PHE A 22 -1.44 9.12 37.72
N LEU A 23 -2.45 9.88 37.31
CA LEU A 23 -3.02 9.74 35.96
C LEU A 23 -2.11 10.40 34.93
N LYS A 24 -1.04 9.70 34.53
CA LYS A 24 -0.36 10.03 33.28
C LYS A 24 -1.33 9.76 32.13
N PRO A 25 -1.64 10.75 31.27
CA PRO A 25 -2.45 10.48 30.09
C PRO A 25 -1.72 9.43 29.25
N LEU A 26 -2.41 8.33 28.95
CA LEU A 26 -1.98 7.39 27.93
C LEU A 26 -1.86 8.21 26.63
N ARG A 27 -0.64 8.58 26.25
CA ARG A 27 -0.39 9.09 24.90
C ARG A 27 -0.73 7.94 23.96
N ALA A 28 -1.89 8.02 23.32
CA ALA A 28 -2.22 7.16 22.20
C ALA A 28 -1.03 7.22 21.23
N ALA A 29 -0.50 6.06 20.85
CA ALA A 29 0.56 5.98 19.86
C ALA A 29 0.11 6.78 18.64
N GLN A 30 0.84 7.83 18.29
CA GLN A 30 0.50 8.68 17.16
C GLN A 30 0.60 7.83 15.90
N MET A 31 -0.55 7.46 15.35
CA MET A 31 -0.66 6.67 14.14
C MET A 31 0.02 7.46 13.01
N ALA A 32 1.20 7.01 12.59
CA ALA A 32 1.92 7.62 11.48
C ALA A 32 1.27 7.16 10.18
N GLY A 33 0.46 8.02 9.56
CA GLY A 33 -0.19 7.73 8.29
C GLY A 33 -1.20 8.81 7.89
N GLY A 34 -0.71 9.88 7.27
CA GLY A 34 -1.57 10.84 6.58
C GLY A 34 -1.94 10.35 5.17
N PRO A 35 -2.92 10.97 4.50
CA PRO A 35 -3.25 10.65 3.12
C PRO A 35 -2.04 10.87 2.20
N CYS A 36 -1.93 10.02 1.17
CA CYS A 36 -0.88 10.13 0.15
C CYS A 36 -1.41 10.83 -1.09
N ASP A 37 -0.63 11.78 -1.59
CA ASP A 37 -0.94 12.52 -2.82
C ASP A 37 0.02 12.10 -3.93
N TYR A 38 -0.50 12.02 -5.15
CA TYR A 38 0.26 11.60 -6.33
C TYR A 38 0.09 12.59 -7.48
N ASP A 39 1.18 12.83 -8.20
CA ASP A 39 1.13 13.42 -9.54
C ASP A 39 0.87 12.31 -10.56
N GLN A 40 0.02 12.58 -11.55
CA GLN A 40 -0.42 11.58 -12.52
C GLN A 40 0.02 11.97 -13.93
N PHE A 41 0.59 11.01 -14.65
CA PHE A 41 1.10 11.19 -16.01
C PHE A 41 0.49 10.11 -16.91
N PRO A 42 -0.36 10.48 -17.89
CA PRO A 42 -0.89 9.52 -18.85
C PRO A 42 0.21 9.06 -19.81
N GLY A 43 0.08 7.83 -20.32
CA GLY A 43 1.00 7.26 -21.27
C GLY A 43 0.62 5.85 -21.68
N THR A 44 1.60 5.10 -22.17
CA THR A 44 1.45 3.71 -22.62
C THR A 44 2.36 2.82 -21.80
N ALA A 45 1.81 1.74 -21.25
CA ALA A 45 2.59 0.67 -20.64
C ALA A 45 2.79 -0.47 -21.65
N HIS A 46 4.03 -0.97 -21.73
CA HIS A 46 4.42 -2.08 -22.60
C HIS A 46 4.77 -3.29 -21.75
N ILE A 47 4.10 -4.43 -21.96
CA ILE A 47 4.41 -5.67 -21.26
C ILE A 47 5.67 -6.29 -21.89
N LEU A 48 6.76 -6.30 -21.14
CA LEU A 48 8.06 -6.82 -21.59
C LEU A 48 8.14 -8.33 -21.43
N GLU A 49 7.74 -8.84 -20.26
CA GLU A 49 7.71 -10.27 -19.96
C GLU A 49 6.53 -10.61 -19.06
N ALA A 50 6.09 -11.87 -19.13
CA ALA A 50 5.14 -12.48 -18.21
C ALA A 50 5.52 -13.96 -18.05
N VAL A 51 6.33 -14.27 -17.04
CA VAL A 51 6.96 -15.59 -16.85
C VAL A 51 6.60 -16.19 -15.49
N PRO A 52 6.41 -17.52 -15.39
CA PRO A 52 6.13 -18.14 -14.10
C PRO A 52 7.34 -18.00 -13.16
N VAL A 53 7.08 -17.78 -11.87
CA VAL A 53 8.12 -17.79 -10.83
C VAL A 53 8.04 -19.06 -9.98
N PRO A 54 9.17 -19.61 -9.50
CA PRO A 54 9.13 -20.74 -8.57
C PRO A 54 8.22 -20.45 -7.37
N ALA A 55 7.52 -21.49 -6.89
CA ALA A 55 6.74 -21.36 -5.66
C ALA A 55 7.66 -20.95 -4.50
N GLU A 56 7.14 -20.10 -3.62
CA GLU A 56 7.88 -19.69 -2.43
C GLU A 56 8.13 -20.89 -1.52
N LYS A 57 9.30 -20.92 -0.87
CA LYS A 57 9.65 -22.00 0.05
C LYS A 57 8.68 -22.00 1.24
N GLY A 58 7.99 -23.12 1.44
CA GLY A 58 6.96 -23.23 2.48
C GLY A 58 5.55 -22.82 2.03
N ALA A 59 5.37 -22.48 0.75
CA ALA A 59 4.03 -22.30 0.19
C ALA A 59 3.23 -23.62 0.27
N PRO A 60 1.91 -23.57 0.49
CA PRO A 60 1.05 -24.74 0.41
C PRO A 60 1.21 -25.47 -0.93
N SER A 61 1.11 -26.80 -0.93
CA SER A 61 1.23 -27.61 -2.16
C SER A 61 0.20 -27.25 -3.24
N HIS A 62 -0.88 -26.57 -2.87
CA HIS A 62 -1.96 -26.11 -3.76
C HIS A 62 -1.93 -24.61 -4.02
N ALA A 63 -0.86 -23.91 -3.66
CA ALA A 63 -0.72 -22.49 -3.97
C ALA A 63 -0.73 -22.29 -5.50
N PRO A 64 -1.50 -21.30 -6.01
CA PRO A 64 -1.56 -21.05 -7.44
C PRO A 64 -0.21 -20.56 -7.97
N GLN A 65 0.15 -21.01 -9.17
CA GLN A 65 1.33 -20.54 -9.90
C GLN A 65 1.29 -19.02 -10.08
N ARG A 66 2.32 -18.32 -9.61
CA ARG A 66 2.50 -16.87 -9.73
C ARG A 66 3.38 -16.52 -10.92
N TYR A 67 3.19 -15.32 -11.47
CA TYR A 67 3.94 -14.83 -12.61
C TYR A 67 4.62 -13.51 -12.28
N ARG A 68 5.88 -13.36 -12.71
CA ARG A 68 6.56 -12.06 -12.77
C ARG A 68 6.18 -11.42 -14.08
N VAL A 69 5.64 -10.21 -13.99
CA VAL A 69 5.28 -9.38 -15.14
C VAL A 69 6.15 -8.14 -15.10
N LEU A 70 6.97 -7.92 -16.12
CA LEU A 70 7.70 -6.65 -16.24
C LEU A 70 7.01 -5.76 -17.27
N ILE A 71 6.93 -4.47 -16.93
CA ILE A 71 6.40 -3.44 -17.79
C ILE A 71 7.43 -2.32 -17.96
N SER A 72 7.46 -1.69 -19.12
CA SER A 72 8.03 -0.34 -19.27
C SER A 72 6.90 0.67 -19.49
N PHE A 73 7.19 1.94 -19.25
CA PHE A 73 6.21 3.02 -19.42
C PHE A 73 6.77 4.15 -20.26
N GLU A 74 5.97 4.56 -21.25
CA GLU A 74 6.23 5.65 -22.17
C GLU A 74 5.19 6.76 -21.93
N PRO A 75 5.59 7.91 -21.37
CA PRO A 75 4.66 8.97 -21.02
C PRO A 75 4.23 9.74 -22.28
N ALA A 76 2.97 10.19 -22.32
CA ALA A 76 2.44 10.99 -23.43
C ALA A 76 3.10 12.38 -23.52
N LYS A 77 3.71 12.86 -22.44
CA LYS A 77 4.47 14.10 -22.35
C LYS A 77 5.71 13.88 -21.50
N ARG A 78 6.72 14.74 -21.63
CA ARG A 78 7.91 14.70 -20.77
C ARG A 78 7.51 14.74 -19.29
N VAL A 79 8.09 13.83 -18.51
CA VAL A 79 7.97 13.78 -17.05
C VAL A 79 9.26 14.33 -16.45
N ASP A 80 9.15 15.43 -15.71
CA ASP A 80 10.26 16.07 -15.01
C ASP A 80 10.16 15.79 -13.51
N ASN A 81 10.50 14.56 -13.12
CA ASN A 81 10.45 14.11 -11.73
C ASN A 81 11.56 13.05 -11.50
N PRO A 82 12.39 13.19 -10.44
CA PRO A 82 13.53 12.29 -10.20
C PRO A 82 13.13 10.84 -9.88
N LEU A 83 11.88 10.58 -9.50
CA LEU A 83 11.36 9.23 -9.29
C LEU A 83 11.12 8.49 -10.61
N TYR A 84 10.94 9.21 -11.72
CA TYR A 84 10.77 8.63 -13.04
C TYR A 84 12.11 8.36 -13.71
N GLN A 85 12.30 7.14 -14.19
CA GLN A 85 13.46 6.71 -14.96
C GLN A 85 12.95 6.22 -16.33
N PRO A 86 13.27 6.93 -17.43
CA PRO A 86 12.82 6.56 -18.77
C PRO A 86 13.23 5.13 -19.15
N ALA A 87 12.34 4.42 -19.84
CA ALA A 87 12.54 3.05 -20.32
C ALA A 87 12.92 2.00 -19.26
N LYS A 88 12.81 2.32 -17.96
CA LYS A 88 13.03 1.36 -16.88
C LYS A 88 11.95 0.29 -16.87
N ALA A 89 12.36 -0.96 -16.68
CA ALA A 89 11.46 -2.06 -16.41
C ALA A 89 11.02 -2.05 -14.93
N HIS A 90 9.72 -2.21 -14.71
CA HIS A 90 9.09 -2.30 -13.40
C HIS A 90 8.31 -3.60 -13.27
N GLU A 91 8.35 -4.25 -12.12
CA GLU A 91 7.48 -5.39 -11.85
C GLU A 91 6.06 -4.90 -11.59
N PHE A 92 5.10 -5.39 -12.36
CA PHE A 92 3.68 -5.17 -12.13
C PHE A 92 3.19 -6.09 -11.01
N THR A 93 2.53 -5.50 -10.02
CA THR A 93 1.94 -6.21 -8.89
C THR A 93 0.46 -5.86 -8.77
N LEU A 94 -0.31 -6.78 -8.19
CA LEU A 94 -1.69 -6.55 -7.77
C LEU A 94 -1.72 -5.55 -6.61
N ALA A 95 -2.91 -5.03 -6.30
CA ALA A 95 -3.14 -4.27 -5.07
C ALA A 95 -2.62 -5.08 -3.86
N GLY A 96 -1.90 -4.44 -2.94
CA GLY A 96 -1.25 -5.16 -1.82
C GLY A 96 0.07 -5.87 -2.16
N GLY A 97 0.59 -5.75 -3.38
CA GLY A 97 1.96 -6.13 -3.74
C GLY A 97 2.15 -7.59 -4.18
N GLY A 98 1.08 -8.36 -4.28
CA GLY A 98 1.14 -9.75 -4.75
C GLY A 98 1.39 -9.88 -6.26
N ARG A 99 1.97 -11.01 -6.69
CA ARG A 99 2.11 -11.34 -8.10
C ARG A 99 0.80 -11.86 -8.71
N PRO A 100 0.50 -11.56 -9.98
CA PRO A 100 -0.67 -12.09 -10.66
C PRO A 100 -0.57 -13.61 -10.89
N THR A 101 -1.73 -14.23 -11.08
CA THR A 101 -1.89 -15.65 -11.45
C THR A 101 -2.16 -15.78 -12.95
N ARG A 102 -2.06 -17.00 -13.50
CA ARG A 102 -2.38 -17.25 -14.91
C ARG A 102 -3.80 -16.80 -15.32
N PRO A 103 -4.87 -17.11 -14.56
CA PRO A 103 -6.22 -16.64 -14.91
C PRO A 103 -6.33 -15.11 -14.99
N PHE A 104 -5.63 -14.39 -14.10
CA PHE A 104 -5.58 -12.93 -14.15
C PHE A 104 -4.95 -12.43 -15.45
N LEU A 105 -3.80 -12.99 -15.82
CA LEU A 105 -3.12 -12.63 -17.07
C LEU A 105 -4.01 -12.90 -18.30
N GLU A 106 -4.72 -14.03 -18.32
CA GLU A 106 -5.63 -14.40 -19.40
C GLU A 106 -6.83 -13.47 -19.50
N LYS A 107 -7.51 -13.20 -18.38
CA LYS A 107 -8.67 -12.30 -18.29
C LYS A 107 -8.36 -10.91 -18.84
N TYR A 108 -7.22 -10.35 -18.44
CA TYR A 108 -6.78 -9.01 -18.83
C TYR A 108 -5.87 -8.98 -20.06
N ARG A 109 -5.66 -10.12 -20.72
CA ARG A 109 -4.83 -10.26 -21.93
C ARG A 109 -3.39 -9.75 -21.74
N ILE A 110 -2.84 -9.90 -20.52
CA ILE A 110 -1.47 -9.52 -20.19
C ILE A 110 -0.53 -10.61 -20.71
N ARG A 111 0.25 -10.26 -21.73
CA ARG A 111 1.23 -11.14 -22.38
C ARG A 111 2.38 -10.30 -22.95
N PRO A 112 3.58 -10.87 -23.17
CA PRO A 112 4.68 -10.15 -23.78
C PRO A 112 4.27 -9.47 -25.10
N GLY A 113 4.66 -8.21 -25.28
CA GLY A 113 4.30 -7.37 -26.42
C GLY A 113 2.91 -6.75 -26.37
N ALA A 114 2.09 -7.03 -25.34
CA ALA A 114 0.84 -6.31 -25.13
C ALA A 114 1.11 -4.87 -24.68
N THR A 115 0.24 -3.95 -25.08
CA THR A 115 0.30 -2.52 -24.74
C THR A 115 -1.02 -2.06 -24.14
N PHE A 116 -0.95 -1.20 -23.13
CA PHE A 116 -2.12 -0.67 -22.43
C PHE A 116 -2.02 0.85 -22.33
N PRO A 117 -3.10 1.61 -22.56
CA PRO A 117 -3.22 2.94 -21.99
C PRO A 117 -3.01 2.85 -20.48
N ALA A 118 -2.21 3.74 -19.93
CA ALA A 118 -1.80 3.64 -18.53
C ALA A 118 -1.58 5.01 -17.89
N GLN A 119 -1.62 5.05 -16.56
CA GLN A 119 -1.16 6.19 -15.80
C GLN A 119 0.03 5.81 -14.93
N LEU A 120 1.08 6.63 -15.01
CA LEU A 120 2.16 6.66 -14.04
C LEU A 120 1.75 7.61 -12.90
N MET A 121 1.78 7.11 -11.67
CA MET A 121 1.54 7.93 -10.48
C MET A 121 2.82 8.03 -9.65
N LEU A 122 3.30 9.26 -9.43
CA LEU A 122 4.50 9.54 -8.65
C LEU A 122 4.10 10.20 -7.34
N ILE A 123 4.59 9.70 -6.21
CA ILE A 123 4.24 10.26 -4.91
C ILE A 123 4.73 11.71 -4.80
N ARG A 124 3.83 12.59 -4.37
CA ARG A 124 4.11 14.00 -4.09
C ARG A 124 4.17 14.26 -2.58
N LYS A 125 3.33 13.55 -1.81
CA LYS A 125 3.23 13.71 -0.34
C LYS A 125 2.88 12.38 0.32
N GLY A 126 3.46 12.15 1.50
CA GLY A 126 3.24 10.94 2.31
C GLY A 126 4.40 9.95 2.18
N THR A 127 4.21 8.75 2.71
CA THR A 127 5.23 7.68 2.75
C THR A 127 4.74 6.38 2.12
N CYS A 128 3.73 6.47 1.25
CA CYS A 128 3.23 5.34 0.45
C CYS A 128 4.23 4.93 -0.64
N THR A 129 3.83 3.96 -1.48
CA THR A 129 4.61 3.51 -2.64
C THR A 129 4.99 4.68 -3.55
N PRO A 130 6.29 4.93 -3.83
CA PRO A 130 6.71 6.13 -4.58
C PRO A 130 6.33 6.16 -6.05
N VAL A 131 6.25 5.00 -6.70
CA VAL A 131 5.95 4.85 -8.13
C VAL A 131 4.86 3.79 -8.28
N LEU A 132 3.75 4.15 -8.90
CA LEU A 132 2.65 3.24 -9.21
C LEU A 132 2.29 3.33 -10.69
N PHE A 133 1.74 2.24 -11.21
CA PHE A 133 1.21 2.15 -12.56
C PHE A 133 -0.22 1.64 -12.49
N THR A 134 -1.12 2.29 -13.22
CA THR A 134 -2.48 1.76 -13.46
C THR A 134 -2.60 1.46 -14.95
N LEU A 135 -3.08 0.26 -15.28
CA LEU A 135 -3.33 -0.15 -16.67
C LEU A 135 -4.84 -0.02 -16.92
N GLU A 136 -5.24 0.73 -17.94
CA GLU A 136 -6.64 0.92 -18.26
C GLU A 136 -7.30 -0.42 -18.62
N GLY A 137 -8.47 -0.68 -18.03
CA GLY A 137 -9.19 -1.95 -18.19
C GLY A 137 -8.64 -3.13 -17.38
N VAL A 138 -7.63 -2.92 -16.52
CA VAL A 138 -7.11 -3.93 -15.61
C VAL A 138 -7.45 -3.57 -14.17
N ASP A 139 -8.25 -4.39 -13.51
CA ASP A 139 -8.52 -4.24 -12.08
C ASP A 139 -7.42 -4.93 -11.27
N ALA A 140 -6.47 -4.16 -10.75
CA ALA A 140 -5.37 -4.69 -9.93
C ALA A 140 -5.85 -5.26 -8.58
N ALA A 141 -7.09 -5.00 -8.15
CA ALA A 141 -7.69 -5.58 -6.95
C ALA A 141 -8.42 -6.92 -7.22
N ASP A 142 -8.50 -7.36 -8.48
CA ASP A 142 -9.05 -8.67 -8.83
C ASP A 142 -8.07 -9.79 -8.48
N HIS A 143 -8.06 -10.18 -7.21
CA HIS A 143 -7.24 -11.26 -6.70
C HIS A 143 -7.73 -12.65 -7.13
N ASP A 144 -8.98 -12.76 -7.58
CA ASP A 144 -9.66 -14.04 -7.72
C ASP A 144 -9.65 -14.58 -9.14
N ALA A 145 -9.71 -13.75 -10.19
CA ALA A 145 -9.61 -14.11 -11.61
C ALA A 145 -10.27 -15.45 -12.06
N HIS A 146 -11.25 -15.93 -11.30
CA HIS A 146 -12.06 -17.13 -11.50
C HIS A 146 -13.54 -16.75 -11.67
N ARG A 147 -13.82 -15.46 -11.84
CA ARG A 147 -15.16 -14.92 -12.04
C ARG A 147 -15.29 -14.28 -13.41
#